data_AF-K2CBQ0-F1
#
_entry.id   AF-K2CBQ0-F1
#
_cell.length_a   1.000
_cell.length_b   1.000
_cell.length_c   1.000
_cell.angle_alpha   90.00
_cell.angle_beta   90.00
_cell.angle_gamma   90.00
#
_symmetry.space_group_name_H-M   'P 1'
#
loop_
_entity.id
_entity.type
_entity.pdbx_description
1 polymer ?
#
loop_
_entity_poly.entity_id
_entity_poly.type
_entity_poly.pdbx_seq_one_letter_code
_entity_poly.pdbx_strand_id
1 'polypeptide(L)' 'ALAALAAGADGLMLEVHQQPEAAFSDGAQSISPGEFCRVIERARKVASAVGRQLN' A
#
# COMPACT_ATOMS: atom_id res chain seq x y z
N ALA A 1 2.17 3.43 4.68
CA ALA A 1 0.79 3.15 4.22
C ALA A 1 -0.25 3.36 5.33
N LEU A 2 -0.40 2.45 6.30
CA LEU A 2 -1.50 2.49 7.27
C LEU A 2 -1.51 3.74 8.15
N ALA A 3 -0.33 4.18 8.63
CA ALA A 3 -0.23 5.41 9.42
C ALA A 3 -0.70 6.64 8.63
N ALA A 4 -0.42 6.72 7.32
CA ALA A 4 -0.88 7.82 6.48
C ALA A 4 -2.41 7.83 6.37
N LEU A 5 -3.04 6.67 6.15
CA LEU A 5 -4.51 6.56 6.12
C LEU A 5 -5.13 6.91 7.48
N ALA A 6 -4.55 6.41 8.57
CA ALA A 6 -5.01 6.73 9.92
C ALA A 6 -4.89 8.23 10.24
N ALA A 7 -3.87 8.89 9.70
CA ALA A 7 -3.66 10.33 9.81
C ALA A 7 -4.56 11.17 8.89
N GLY A 8 -5.39 10.54 8.05
CA GLY A 8 -6.30 11.25 7.15
C GLY A 8 -5.71 11.58 5.77
N ALA A 9 -4.73 10.82 5.28
CA ALA A 9 -4.34 10.91 3.86
C ALA A 9 -5.49 10.46 2.94
N ASP A 10 -5.66 11.14 1.80
CA ASP A 10 -6.72 10.81 0.83
C ASP A 10 -6.34 9.68 -0.13
N GLY A 11 -5.06 9.32 -0.20
CA GLY A 11 -4.57 8.27 -1.08
C GLY A 11 -3.20 7.73 -0.66
N LEU A 12 -2.81 6.64 -1.32
CA LEU A 12 -1.49 6.01 -1.19
C LEU A 12 -0.91 5.79 -2.59
N MET A 13 0.38 6.03 -2.75
CA MET A 13 1.17 5.63 -3.91
C MET A 13 2.12 4.52 -3.48
N LEU A 14 2.06 3.37 -4.15
CA LEU A 14 2.86 2.19 -3.85
C LEU A 14 3.49 1.69 -5.13
N GLU A 15 4.78 1.39 -5.09
CA GLU A 15 5.50 0.76 -6.20
C GLU A 15 5.41 -0.76 -6.06
N VAL A 16 5.04 -1.43 -7.15
CA VAL A 16 4.81 -2.88 -7.15
C VAL A 16 5.58 -3.50 -8.31
N HIS A 17 6.35 -4.54 -8.03
CA HIS A 17 7.12 -5.28 -9.03
C HIS A 17 7.01 -6.78 -8.78
N GLN A 18 6.90 -7.60 -9.84
CA GLN A 18 6.83 -9.08 -9.68
C GLN A 18 8.05 -9.66 -8.95
N GLN A 19 9.23 -9.08 -9.19
CA GLN A 19 10.51 -9.50 -8.64
C GLN A 19 11.29 -8.26 -8.17
N PRO A 20 10.98 -7.70 -6.98
CA PRO A 20 11.59 -6.45 -6.51
C PRO A 20 13.12 -6.47 -6.54
N GLU A 21 13.74 -7.61 -6.23
CA GLU A 21 15.18 -7.83 -6.26
C GLU A 21 15.82 -7.69 -7.65
N ALA A 22 15.04 -7.85 -8.71
CA ALA A 22 15.48 -7.74 -10.10
C ALA A 22 14.98 -6.45 -10.78
N ALA A 23 14.35 -5.54 -10.04
CA ALA A 23 13.85 -4.30 -10.60
C ALA A 23 15.01 -3.41 -11.10
N PHE A 24 14.87 -2.89 -12.31
CA PHE A 24 15.86 -2.00 -12.94
C PHE A 24 16.03 -0.67 -12.18
N SER A 25 14.97 -0.24 -11.50
CA SER A 25 14.95 0.90 -10.60
C SER A 25 14.17 0.51 -9.36
N ASP A 26 14.52 1.08 -8.20
CA ASP A 26 13.60 1.18 -7.07
C ASP A 26 13.10 -0.16 -6.47
N GLY A 27 13.91 -1.20 -6.63
CA GLY A 27 13.60 -2.55 -6.14
C GLY A 27 13.48 -2.65 -4.63
N ALA A 28 14.27 -1.86 -3.88
CA ALA A 28 14.28 -1.92 -2.41
C ALA A 28 13.00 -1.36 -1.77
N GLN A 29 12.34 -0.40 -2.42
CA GLN A 29 11.05 0.14 -1.96
C GLN A 29 9.83 -0.50 -2.63
N SER A 30 10.03 -1.18 -3.76
CA SER A 30 8.98 -1.91 -4.45
C SER A 30 8.55 -3.13 -3.64
N ILE A 31 7.24 -3.37 -3.56
CA ILE A 31 6.68 -4.56 -2.92
C ILE A 31 6.22 -5.58 -3.96
N SER A 32 6.11 -6.85 -3.56
CA SER A 32 5.54 -7.87 -4.44
C SER A 32 4.03 -7.70 -4.60
N PRO A 33 3.42 -8.27 -5.64
CA PRO A 33 1.95 -8.24 -5.79
C PRO A 33 1.21 -8.86 -4.60
N GLY A 34 1.78 -9.89 -3.97
CA GLY A 34 1.21 -10.51 -2.77
C GLY A 34 1.22 -9.58 -1.56
N GLU A 35 2.32 -8.86 -1.35
CA GLU A 35 2.40 -7.84 -0.30
C GLU A 35 1.48 -6.66 -0.58
N PHE A 36 1.34 -6.25 -1.84
CA PHE A 36 0.36 -5.23 -2.23
C PHE A 36 -1.06 -5.62 -1.83
N CYS A 37 -1.51 -6.84 -2.15
CA CYS A 37 -2.83 -7.35 -1.73
C CYS A 37 -3.01 -7.28 -0.21
N ARG A 38 -2.00 -7.68 0.56
CA ARG A 38 -2.03 -7.61 2.04
C ARG A 38 -2.11 -6.18 2.55
N VAL A 39 -1.37 -5.25 1.94
CA VAL A 39 -1.42 -3.82 2.29
C VAL A 39 -2.82 -3.26 2.01
N ILE A 40 -3.42 -3.55 0.85
CA ILE A 40 -4.76 -3.08 0.49
C ILE A 40 -5.83 -3.64 1.42
N GLU A 41 -5.76 -4.92 1.79
CA GLU A 41 -6.71 -5.51 2.75
C GLU A 41 -6.67 -4.80 4.10
N ARG A 42 -5.46 -4.56 4.63
CA ARG A 42 -5.28 -3.83 5.89
C ARG A 42 -5.68 -2.36 5.77
N ALA A 43 -5.36 -1.74 4.65
CA ALA A 43 -5.70 -0.35 4.35
C ALA A 43 -7.21 -0.13 4.33
N ARG A 44 -8.00 -1.04 3.73
CA ARG A 44 -9.47 -0.99 3.75
C ARG A 44 -10.03 -1.02 5.17
N LYS A 45 -9.48 -1.87 6.05
CA LYS A 45 -9.88 -1.94 7.46
C LYS A 45 -9.57 -0.63 8.20
N VAL A 46 -8.39 -0.06 8.00
CA VAL A 46 -8.00 1.22 8.63
C VAL A 46 -8.86 2.38 8.12
N ALA A 47 -9.06 2.49 6.81
CA ALA A 47 -9.91 3.53 6.22
C ALA A 47 -11.32 3.47 6.81
N SER A 48 -11.91 2.27 6.87
CA SER A 48 -13.24 2.07 7.46
C SER A 48 -13.28 2.48 8.94
N ALA A 49 -12.24 2.16 9.72
CA ALA A 49 -12.15 2.54 11.13
C ALA A 49 -12.07 4.06 11.36
N VAL A 50 -11.55 4.82 10.40
CA VAL A 50 -11.48 6.29 10.45
C VAL A 50 -12.60 6.98 9.67
N GLY A 51 -13.69 6.26 9.36
CA GLY A 51 -14.86 6.83 8.68
C GLY A 51 -14.62 7.17 7.19
N ARG A 52 -13.66 6.49 6.56
CA ARG A 52 -13.29 6.68 5.15
C ARG A 52 -13.43 5.38 4.36
N GLN A 53 -13.44 5.50 3.03
CA GLN A 53 -13.47 4.36 2.13
C GLN A 53 -12.29 4.42 1.17
N LEU A 54 -11.72 3.25 0.87
CA LEU A 54 -10.71 3.07 -0.16
C LEU A 54 -11.40 2.59 -1.43
N ASN A 55 -11.12 3.27 -2.54
CA ASN A 55 -11.76 3.01 -3.83
C ASN A 55 -11.23 1.75 -4.51
#